data_AF-A0A937PAI2-F1
#
_entry.id   AF-A0A937PAI2-F1
#
_cell.length_a   1.000
_cell.length_b   1.000
_cell.length_c   1.000
_cell.angle_alpha   90.00
_cell.angle_beta   90.00
_cell.angle_gamma   90.00
#
_symmetry.space_group_name_H-M   'P 1'
#
loop_
_entity.id
_entity.type
_entity.pdbx_description
1 polymer ?
#
loop_
_entity_poly.entity_id
_entity_poly.type
_entity_poly.pdbx_seq_one_letter_code
_entity_poly.pdbx_strand_id
1 'polypeptide(L)'
;MNKHHKQPPLTPEKYIRTRTRTLPIGTCYINDNWIESGFAMILVTRLHINGNVTHGAFMVDLYCLGVKDTFWNFNQHPLDFREFLDKQQWANDSGIRIRKVDYPLAHNIIYGAIEFAEEFGFHPHKSFELTKYILEEDTENVKLIDIEFGYKGKPLYVSSPENPGEKNRVLAHLEKRLGHGNFHFITEAEAEEFFEREEEDESDAIDYHDPEVKRNLILDFIAHTGNPKKLR
;
A
#
# COMPACT_ATOMS: atom_id res chain seq x y z
N MET A 1 -30.33 43.45 -18.65
CA MET A 1 -30.23 42.03 -19.08
C MET A 1 -29.06 41.39 -18.33
N ASN A 2 -29.33 40.68 -17.22
CA ASN A 2 -28.28 39.93 -16.52
C ASN A 2 -28.02 38.63 -17.30
N LYS A 3 -26.87 38.55 -17.97
CA LYS A 3 -26.37 37.30 -18.53
C LYS A 3 -25.92 36.42 -17.35
N HIS A 4 -26.77 35.51 -16.91
CA HIS A 4 -26.33 34.39 -16.07
C HIS A 4 -25.34 33.56 -16.89
N HIS A 5 -24.04 33.80 -16.68
CA HIS A 5 -23.02 32.85 -17.09
C HIS A 5 -23.15 31.62 -16.19
N LYS A 6 -23.91 30.61 -16.66
CA LYS A 6 -23.83 29.27 -16.11
C LYS A 6 -22.40 28.80 -16.33
N GLN A 7 -21.62 28.69 -15.25
CA GLN A 7 -20.31 28.06 -15.35
C GLN A 7 -20.51 26.62 -15.85
N PRO A 8 -19.66 26.13 -16.77
CA PRO A 8 -19.72 24.74 -17.20
C PRO A 8 -19.55 23.81 -16.00
N PRO A 9 -20.20 22.63 -16.00
CA PRO A 9 -20.04 21.66 -14.92
C PRO A 9 -18.56 21.29 -14.76
N LEU A 10 -18.12 21.17 -13.50
CA LEU A 10 -16.74 20.77 -13.19
C LEU A 10 -16.49 19.35 -13.69
N THR A 11 -15.33 19.09 -14.30
CA THR A 11 -14.91 17.71 -14.58
C THR A 11 -14.67 16.95 -13.26
N PRO A 12 -14.75 15.61 -13.25
CA PRO A 12 -14.46 14.81 -12.05
C PRO A 12 -13.10 15.13 -11.43
N GLU A 13 -12.04 15.24 -12.24
CA GLU A 13 -10.68 15.54 -11.76
C GLU A 13 -10.60 16.93 -11.13
N LYS A 14 -11.24 17.92 -11.76
CA LYS A 14 -11.29 19.29 -11.21
C LYS A 14 -12.09 19.32 -9.92
N TYR A 15 -13.17 18.56 -9.82
CA TYR A 15 -13.91 18.40 -8.57
C TYR A 15 -13.01 17.77 -7.50
N ILE A 16 -12.32 16.68 -7.83
CA ILE A 16 -11.42 15.99 -6.89
C ILE A 16 -10.37 16.95 -6.33
N ARG A 17 -9.69 17.71 -7.19
CA ARG A 17 -8.66 18.67 -6.75
C ARG A 17 -9.18 19.82 -5.88
N THR A 18 -10.45 20.20 -6.01
CA THR A 18 -10.94 21.48 -5.45
C THR A 18 -12.05 21.36 -4.42
N ARG A 19 -12.74 20.21 -4.36
CA ARG A 19 -13.96 20.03 -3.55
C ARG A 19 -13.99 18.74 -2.74
N THR A 20 -13.27 17.69 -3.12
CA THR A 20 -13.44 16.38 -2.44
C THR A 20 -13.09 16.40 -0.95
N ARG A 21 -12.11 17.20 -0.50
CA ARG A 21 -11.83 17.37 0.93
C ARG A 21 -12.95 18.03 1.73
N THR A 22 -13.89 18.73 1.08
CA THR A 22 -15.05 19.28 1.79
C THR A 22 -16.16 18.25 1.99
N LEU A 23 -16.03 17.06 1.40
CA LEU A 23 -16.95 15.95 1.63
C LEU A 23 -16.53 15.18 2.89
N PRO A 24 -17.49 14.73 3.73
CA PRO A 24 -17.18 13.88 4.86
C PRO A 24 -16.44 12.60 4.42
N ILE A 25 -15.43 12.20 5.20
CA ILE A 25 -14.87 10.85 5.11
C ILE A 25 -15.98 9.83 5.39
N GLY A 26 -16.09 8.82 4.53
CA GLY A 26 -16.95 7.65 4.73
C GLY A 26 -16.19 6.46 5.33
N THR A 27 -16.73 5.26 5.12
CA THR A 27 -16.06 4.02 5.53
C THR A 27 -14.77 3.79 4.73
N CYS A 28 -13.69 3.44 5.42
CA CYS A 28 -12.45 3.01 4.78
C CYS A 28 -12.33 1.49 4.84
N TYR A 29 -11.58 0.92 3.91
CA TYR A 29 -11.37 -0.50 3.81
C TYR A 29 -9.91 -0.86 3.55
N ILE A 30 -9.49 -2.04 3.97
CA ILE A 30 -8.14 -2.59 3.75
C ILE A 30 -8.23 -4.11 3.57
N ASN A 31 -7.30 -4.75 2.86
CA ASN A 31 -7.11 -6.20 2.92
C ASN A 31 -6.72 -6.65 4.34
N ASP A 32 -7.10 -7.85 4.75
CA ASP A 32 -6.86 -8.38 6.09
C ASP A 32 -5.39 -8.71 6.35
N ASN A 33 -4.71 -9.32 5.37
CA ASN A 33 -3.31 -9.75 5.46
C ASN A 33 -2.26 -8.65 5.18
N TRP A 34 -2.61 -7.38 5.33
CA TRP A 34 -1.76 -6.25 4.94
C TRP A 34 -0.47 -6.11 5.76
N ILE A 35 -0.45 -6.66 6.99
CA ILE A 35 0.72 -6.63 7.87
C ILE A 35 1.70 -7.70 7.40
N GLU A 36 1.21 -8.94 7.29
CA GLU A 36 1.96 -10.13 6.96
C GLU A 36 2.56 -10.00 5.55
N SER A 37 1.74 -9.59 4.58
CA SER A 37 2.21 -9.37 3.20
C SER A 37 3.07 -8.12 3.02
N GLY A 38 3.08 -7.19 3.98
CA GLY A 38 3.67 -5.85 3.81
C GLY A 38 3.05 -5.04 2.67
N PHE A 39 1.85 -5.42 2.23
CA PHE A 39 1.16 -4.79 1.11
C PHE A 39 -0.29 -4.47 1.49
N ALA A 40 -0.63 -3.18 1.48
CA ALA A 40 -1.96 -2.70 1.79
C ALA A 40 -2.69 -2.18 0.54
N MET A 41 -3.82 -2.80 0.21
CA MET A 41 -4.83 -2.24 -0.68
C MET A 41 -5.87 -1.50 0.15
N ILE A 42 -5.82 -0.17 0.13
CA ILE A 42 -6.66 0.70 0.97
C ILE A 42 -7.70 1.41 0.10
N LEU A 43 -8.96 1.38 0.52
CA LEU A 43 -10.04 2.20 -0.05
C LEU A 43 -10.42 3.30 0.94
N VAL A 44 -10.36 4.56 0.51
CA VAL A 44 -10.87 5.71 1.28
C VAL A 44 -12.06 6.30 0.55
N THR A 45 -13.18 6.49 1.25
CA THR A 45 -14.43 6.99 0.66
C THR A 45 -14.78 8.40 1.12
N ARG A 46 -15.54 9.10 0.29
CA ARG A 46 -16.07 10.45 0.51
C ARG A 46 -17.55 10.47 0.15
N LEU A 47 -18.36 11.02 1.05
CA LEU A 47 -19.81 10.97 0.96
C LEU A 47 -20.36 12.24 0.32
N HIS A 48 -21.09 12.10 -0.79
CA HIS A 48 -21.77 13.22 -1.45
C HIS A 48 -23.14 13.47 -0.84
N ILE A 49 -23.62 14.72 -0.94
CA ILE A 49 -24.95 15.13 -0.42
C ILE A 49 -26.13 14.40 -1.09
N ASN A 50 -25.93 13.85 -2.29
CA ASN A 50 -26.92 13.05 -3.03
C ASN A 50 -26.93 11.57 -2.58
N GLY A 51 -26.11 11.19 -1.60
CA GLY A 51 -25.95 9.81 -1.12
C GLY A 51 -24.94 8.97 -1.90
N ASN A 52 -24.34 9.50 -2.98
CA ASN A 52 -23.32 8.80 -3.75
C ASN A 52 -21.95 8.81 -3.06
N VAL A 53 -21.04 8.01 -3.58
CA VAL A 53 -19.70 7.81 -3.03
C VAL A 53 -18.63 8.15 -4.08
N THR A 54 -17.64 8.96 -3.70
CA THR A 54 -16.34 8.99 -4.36
C THR A 54 -15.38 8.13 -3.54
N HIS A 55 -14.55 7.31 -4.18
CA HIS A 55 -13.51 6.59 -3.47
C HIS A 55 -12.17 6.69 -4.18
N GLY A 56 -11.10 6.63 -3.40
CA GLY A 56 -9.73 6.40 -3.86
C GLY A 56 -9.30 5.01 -3.43
N ALA A 57 -8.64 4.28 -4.32
CA ALA A 57 -7.95 3.03 -4.03
C ALA A 57 -6.45 3.28 -4.05
N PHE A 58 -5.73 2.80 -3.04
CA PHE A 58 -4.30 3.02 -2.84
C PHE A 58 -3.62 1.66 -2.66
N MET A 59 -2.64 1.38 -3.51
CA MET A 59 -1.78 0.20 -3.42
C MET A 59 -0.48 0.62 -2.73
N VAL A 60 -0.29 0.19 -1.50
CA VAL A 60 0.78 0.66 -0.62
C VAL A 60 1.72 -0.50 -0.30
N ASP A 61 2.99 -0.34 -0.64
CA ASP A 61 4.09 -1.20 -0.24
C ASP A 61 4.70 -0.61 1.03
N LEU A 62 4.54 -1.32 2.15
CA LEU A 62 5.02 -0.89 3.46
C LEU A 62 6.51 -1.17 3.65
N TYR A 63 7.09 -2.03 2.82
CA TYR A 63 8.45 -2.53 3.00
C TYR A 63 9.50 -1.80 2.18
N CYS A 64 9.14 -1.11 1.09
CA CYS A 64 10.12 -0.38 0.30
C CYS A 64 9.56 0.78 -0.52
N LEU A 65 8.58 0.52 -1.39
CA LEU A 65 8.26 1.43 -2.50
C LEU A 65 7.23 2.51 -2.18
N GLY A 66 6.55 2.42 -1.02
CA GLY A 66 5.48 3.34 -0.66
C GLY A 66 4.25 3.16 -1.53
N VAL A 67 3.58 4.25 -1.93
CA VAL A 67 2.38 4.17 -2.77
C VAL A 67 2.74 3.84 -4.22
N LYS A 68 2.51 2.59 -4.63
CA LYS A 68 2.85 2.04 -5.94
C LYS A 68 1.83 2.39 -7.03
N ASP A 69 0.56 2.48 -6.68
CA ASP A 69 -0.47 2.96 -7.60
C ASP A 69 -1.70 3.48 -6.84
N THR A 70 -2.51 4.28 -7.53
CA THR A 70 -3.79 4.74 -7.02
C THR A 70 -4.84 4.87 -8.11
N PHE A 71 -6.07 4.49 -7.79
CA PHE A 71 -7.25 4.64 -8.65
C PHE A 71 -8.31 5.47 -7.96
N TRP A 72 -9.29 5.96 -8.71
CA TRP A 72 -10.45 6.64 -8.13
C TRP A 72 -11.69 6.40 -8.96
N ASN A 73 -12.84 6.44 -8.30
CA ASN A 73 -14.12 6.56 -8.94
C ASN A 73 -14.90 7.72 -8.32
N PHE A 74 -15.66 8.43 -9.15
CA PHE A 74 -16.31 9.67 -8.76
C PHE A 74 -17.84 9.54 -8.73
N ASN A 75 -18.44 9.96 -7.62
CA ASN A 75 -19.89 10.14 -7.47
C ASN A 75 -20.70 8.89 -7.90
N GLN A 76 -20.22 7.70 -7.53
CA GLN A 76 -20.85 6.42 -7.84
C GLN A 76 -22.10 6.19 -7.00
N HIS A 77 -23.08 5.51 -7.57
CA HIS A 77 -24.24 5.06 -6.81
C HIS A 77 -23.80 4.04 -5.73
N PRO A 78 -24.41 4.02 -4.53
CA PRO A 78 -24.00 3.09 -3.47
C PRO A 78 -24.05 1.61 -3.86
N LEU A 79 -24.98 1.23 -4.75
CA LEU A 79 -25.05 -0.14 -5.28
C LEU A 79 -23.83 -0.46 -6.15
N ASP A 80 -23.42 0.43 -7.04
CA ASP A 80 -22.23 0.24 -7.89
C ASP A 80 -20.97 0.13 -7.03
N PHE A 81 -20.86 0.94 -5.97
CA PHE A 81 -19.75 0.86 -5.03
C PHE A 81 -19.75 -0.46 -4.25
N ARG A 82 -20.93 -0.95 -3.84
CA ARG A 82 -21.05 -2.25 -3.20
C ARG A 82 -20.65 -3.38 -4.14
N GLU A 83 -21.13 -3.38 -5.38
CA GLU A 83 -20.73 -4.37 -6.40
C GLU A 83 -19.22 -4.33 -6.68
N PHE A 84 -18.61 -3.15 -6.61
CA PHE A 84 -17.15 -3.02 -6.69
C PHE A 84 -16.47 -3.73 -5.51
N LEU A 85 -16.86 -3.45 -4.26
CA LEU A 85 -16.29 -4.11 -3.07
C LEU A 85 -16.43 -5.62 -3.13
N ASP A 86 -17.62 -6.07 -3.48
CA ASP A 86 -18.00 -7.46 -3.69
C ASP A 86 -17.07 -8.14 -4.72
N LYS A 87 -16.86 -7.51 -5.88
CA LYS A 87 -15.91 -8.00 -6.89
C LYS A 87 -14.47 -8.05 -6.37
N GLN A 88 -14.01 -7.06 -5.61
CA GLN A 88 -12.68 -7.09 -5.02
C GLN A 88 -12.52 -8.25 -4.02
N GLN A 89 -13.59 -8.56 -3.27
CA GLN A 89 -13.60 -9.67 -2.33
C GLN A 89 -13.59 -11.05 -3.04
N TRP A 90 -14.24 -11.18 -4.20
CA TRP A 90 -14.30 -12.43 -4.97
C TRP A 90 -13.18 -12.62 -5.99
N ALA A 91 -12.53 -11.55 -6.45
CA ALA A 91 -11.42 -11.62 -7.40
C ALA A 91 -10.09 -12.04 -6.75
N ASN A 92 -10.01 -12.02 -5.42
CA ASN A 92 -8.88 -12.56 -4.69
C ASN A 92 -9.01 -14.09 -4.61
N ASP A 93 -8.48 -14.79 -5.62
CA ASP A 93 -8.37 -16.26 -5.63
C ASP A 93 -7.61 -16.81 -4.41
N SER A 94 -6.84 -15.95 -3.73
CA SER A 94 -6.12 -16.19 -2.48
C SER A 94 -6.97 -16.08 -1.21
N GLY A 95 -8.27 -15.79 -1.29
CA GLY A 95 -9.17 -15.73 -0.13
C GLY A 95 -9.03 -14.49 0.77
N ILE A 96 -8.13 -13.56 0.40
CA ILE A 96 -7.84 -12.31 1.09
C ILE A 96 -9.10 -11.43 1.16
N ARG A 97 -9.54 -11.08 2.37
CA ARG A 97 -10.79 -10.33 2.58
C ARG A 97 -10.51 -8.85 2.77
N ILE A 98 -11.40 -8.04 2.22
CA ILE A 98 -11.44 -6.62 2.53
C ILE A 98 -12.26 -6.41 3.80
N ARG A 99 -11.69 -5.73 4.79
CA ARG A 99 -12.34 -5.36 6.05
C ARG A 99 -12.42 -3.86 6.22
N LYS A 100 -13.37 -3.40 7.05
CA LYS A 100 -13.51 -1.98 7.40
C LYS A 100 -12.42 -1.54 8.38
N VAL A 101 -11.96 -0.32 8.22
CA VAL A 101 -11.02 0.36 9.14
C VAL A 101 -11.43 1.80 9.36
N ASP A 102 -10.97 2.34 10.49
CA ASP A 102 -11.08 3.77 10.75
C ASP A 102 -10.11 4.56 9.87
N TYR A 103 -10.52 5.77 9.53
CA TYR A 103 -9.74 6.64 8.65
C TYR A 103 -8.32 6.94 9.13
N PRO A 104 -8.05 7.19 10.44
CA PRO A 104 -6.69 7.42 10.90
C PRO A 104 -5.74 6.28 10.53
N LEU A 105 -6.15 5.01 10.62
CA LEU A 105 -5.28 3.89 10.23
C LEU A 105 -4.95 3.93 8.73
N ALA A 106 -5.96 4.10 7.88
CA ALA A 106 -5.75 4.21 6.43
C ALA A 106 -4.83 5.38 6.07
N HIS A 107 -5.03 6.54 6.71
CA HIS A 107 -4.23 7.74 6.49
C HIS A 107 -2.76 7.55 6.94
N ASN A 108 -2.52 7.00 8.14
CA ASN A 108 -1.18 6.74 8.65
C ASN A 108 -0.43 5.70 7.80
N ILE A 109 -1.08 4.64 7.32
CA ILE A 109 -0.43 3.67 6.42
C ILE A 109 0.01 4.36 5.13
N ILE A 110 -0.87 5.13 4.50
CA ILE A 110 -0.57 5.77 3.20
C ILE A 110 0.55 6.80 3.35
N TYR A 111 0.45 7.73 4.30
CA TYR A 111 1.44 8.80 4.45
C TYR A 111 2.75 8.30 5.07
N GLY A 112 2.70 7.39 6.04
CA GLY A 112 3.91 6.78 6.61
C GLY A 112 4.70 5.97 5.58
N ALA A 113 4.02 5.22 4.70
CA ALA A 113 4.70 4.50 3.62
C ALA A 113 5.32 5.45 2.59
N ILE A 114 4.70 6.62 2.34
CA ILE A 114 5.28 7.66 1.48
C ILE A 114 6.55 8.20 2.13
N GLU A 115 6.49 8.63 3.39
CA GLU A 115 7.62 9.19 4.12
C GLU A 115 8.79 8.20 4.19
N PHE A 116 8.50 6.94 4.54
CA PHE A 116 9.49 5.86 4.57
C PHE A 116 10.16 5.65 3.20
N ALA A 117 9.38 5.57 2.12
CA ALA A 117 9.92 5.35 0.78
C ALA A 117 10.75 6.55 0.27
N GLU A 118 10.40 7.77 0.69
CA GLU A 118 11.12 9.00 0.35
C GLU A 118 12.55 9.03 0.92
N GLU A 119 12.82 8.40 2.07
CA GLU A 119 14.18 8.25 2.62
C GLU A 119 15.12 7.58 1.61
N PHE A 120 14.59 6.60 0.88
CA PHE A 120 15.28 5.85 -0.16
C PHE A 120 15.14 6.47 -1.55
N GLY A 121 14.52 7.64 -1.68
CA GLY A 121 14.37 8.38 -2.92
C GLY A 121 13.30 7.83 -3.87
N PHE A 122 12.39 6.99 -3.37
CA PHE A 122 11.15 6.68 -4.07
C PHE A 122 10.12 7.77 -3.80
N HIS A 123 9.18 7.92 -4.72
CA HIS A 123 8.10 8.90 -4.62
C HIS A 123 6.80 8.18 -4.96
N PRO A 124 5.66 8.61 -4.40
CA PRO A 124 4.38 8.01 -4.71
C PRO A 124 4.09 8.06 -6.21
N HIS A 125 3.39 7.05 -6.73
CA HIS A 125 3.01 6.99 -8.13
C HIS A 125 2.29 8.27 -8.59
N LYS A 126 2.52 8.70 -9.84
CA LYS A 126 2.00 9.98 -10.38
C LYS A 126 0.49 10.16 -10.22
N SER A 127 -0.28 9.06 -10.22
CA SER A 127 -1.73 9.09 -10.00
C SER A 127 -2.11 9.68 -8.63
N PHE A 128 -1.19 9.58 -7.64
CA PHE A 128 -1.33 10.16 -6.31
C PHE A 128 -1.48 11.68 -6.33
N GLU A 129 -0.95 12.38 -7.35
CA GLU A 129 -1.11 13.84 -7.47
C GLU A 129 -2.58 14.28 -7.47
N LEU A 130 -3.47 13.41 -7.96
CA LEU A 130 -4.91 13.63 -7.96
C LEU A 130 -5.59 12.95 -6.77
N THR A 131 -5.28 11.68 -6.50
CA THR A 131 -6.00 10.90 -5.48
C THR A 131 -5.69 11.35 -4.06
N LYS A 132 -4.57 12.05 -3.80
CA LYS A 132 -4.28 12.66 -2.50
C LYS A 132 -5.34 13.66 -2.02
N TYR A 133 -6.14 14.23 -2.93
CA TYR A 133 -7.25 15.12 -2.57
C TYR A 133 -8.50 14.37 -2.06
N ILE A 134 -8.49 13.03 -2.14
CA ILE A 134 -9.47 12.16 -1.46
C ILE A 134 -9.09 11.98 0.00
N LEU A 135 -7.81 12.16 0.36
CA LEU A 135 -7.33 12.15 1.73
C LEU A 135 -7.41 13.57 2.33
N GLU A 136 -7.57 13.65 3.65
CA GLU A 136 -7.20 14.84 4.42
C GLU A 136 -5.71 15.15 4.24
N GLU A 137 -5.36 16.40 4.47
CA GLU A 137 -3.95 16.77 4.55
C GLU A 137 -3.31 16.09 5.75
N ASP A 138 -2.06 15.67 5.56
CA ASP A 138 -1.24 15.09 6.61
C ASP A 138 -0.85 16.19 7.60
N THR A 139 -1.63 16.29 8.67
CA THR A 139 -1.56 17.31 9.71
C THR A 139 -1.89 16.66 11.04
N GLU A 140 -1.57 17.34 12.14
CA GLU A 140 -1.88 16.94 13.52
C GLU A 140 -3.37 16.72 13.83
N ASN A 141 -4.27 17.04 12.91
CA ASN A 141 -5.71 16.78 13.03
C ASN A 141 -6.06 15.29 12.92
N VAL A 142 -5.21 14.49 12.28
CA VAL A 142 -5.37 13.03 12.21
C VAL A 142 -4.55 12.41 13.33
N LYS A 143 -5.19 11.54 14.12
CA LYS A 143 -4.51 10.83 15.21
C LYS A 143 -3.34 10.01 14.62
N LEU A 144 -2.13 10.26 15.11
CA LEU A 144 -0.95 9.47 14.79
C LEU A 144 -1.10 8.04 15.34
N ILE A 145 -0.78 7.06 14.50
CA ILE A 145 -0.74 5.64 14.84
C ILE A 145 0.66 5.16 14.47
N ASP A 146 1.31 4.49 15.41
CA ASP A 146 2.62 3.88 15.16
C ASP A 146 2.45 2.65 14.27
N ILE A 147 3.12 2.68 13.12
CA ILE A 147 3.06 1.62 12.10
C ILE A 147 4.51 1.30 11.71
N GLU A 148 4.85 0.02 11.76
CA GLU A 148 6.16 -0.43 11.34
C GLU A 148 6.26 -0.45 9.81
N PHE A 149 7.29 0.19 9.28
CA PHE A 149 7.64 0.19 7.86
C PHE A 149 9.02 -0.42 7.65
N GLY A 150 9.22 -1.03 6.48
CA GLY A 150 10.41 -1.83 6.21
C GLY A 150 10.38 -3.18 6.90
N TYR A 151 11.53 -3.86 6.85
CA TYR A 151 11.75 -5.13 7.50
C TYR A 151 13.08 -5.08 8.25
N LYS A 152 13.04 -5.25 9.58
CA LYS A 152 14.21 -5.16 10.48
C LYS A 152 14.99 -3.85 10.32
N GLY A 153 14.26 -2.74 10.16
CA GLY A 153 14.82 -1.41 10.00
C GLY A 153 15.52 -1.16 8.65
N LYS A 154 15.25 -1.99 7.64
CA LYS A 154 15.76 -1.83 6.26
C LYS A 154 14.62 -1.97 5.25
N PRO A 155 14.74 -1.35 4.06
CA PRO A 155 13.78 -1.62 3.00
C PRO A 155 13.92 -3.07 2.50
N LEU A 156 12.79 -3.74 2.33
CA LEU A 156 12.68 -5.06 1.69
C LEU A 156 11.88 -4.90 0.39
N TYR A 157 12.54 -5.12 -0.75
CA TYR A 157 11.86 -5.12 -2.04
C TYR A 157 11.38 -6.53 -2.40
N VAL A 158 10.07 -6.69 -2.55
CA VAL A 158 9.44 -7.91 -3.07
C VAL A 158 9.18 -7.72 -4.57
N SER A 159 9.87 -8.46 -5.44
CA SER A 159 9.63 -8.34 -6.89
C SER A 159 8.51 -9.24 -7.36
N SER A 160 7.59 -8.61 -8.10
CA SER A 160 6.61 -9.31 -8.92
C SER A 160 7.21 -9.89 -10.20
N PRO A 161 6.84 -11.12 -10.61
CA PRO A 161 7.21 -11.67 -11.90
C PRO A 161 6.56 -10.93 -13.07
N GLU A 162 5.48 -10.18 -12.83
CA GLU A 162 4.74 -9.47 -13.88
C GLU A 162 5.53 -8.32 -14.51
N ASN A 163 6.51 -7.75 -13.79
CA ASN A 163 7.29 -6.62 -14.27
C ASN A 163 8.81 -6.79 -14.02
N PRO A 164 9.50 -7.65 -14.79
CA PRO A 164 10.94 -7.86 -14.63
C PRO A 164 11.79 -6.59 -14.86
N GLY A 165 11.28 -5.63 -15.64
CA GLY A 165 11.94 -4.35 -15.89
C GLY A 165 11.98 -3.45 -14.66
N GLU A 166 10.91 -3.47 -13.85
CA GLU A 166 10.86 -2.76 -12.58
C GLU A 166 11.89 -3.30 -11.60
N LYS A 167 12.02 -4.63 -11.50
CA LYS A 167 12.97 -5.28 -10.58
C LYS A 167 14.39 -4.74 -10.72
N ASN A 168 14.93 -4.77 -11.94
CA ASN A 168 16.31 -4.34 -12.18
C ASN A 168 16.50 -2.84 -11.88
N ARG A 169 15.48 -2.02 -12.18
CA ARG A 169 15.51 -0.58 -11.90
C ARG A 169 15.52 -0.30 -10.39
N VAL A 170 14.66 -0.98 -9.63
CA VAL A 170 14.57 -0.82 -8.17
C VAL A 170 15.86 -1.27 -7.50
N LEU A 171 16.39 -2.45 -7.86
CA LEU A 171 17.64 -2.96 -7.29
C LEU A 171 18.84 -2.04 -7.59
N ALA A 172 18.96 -1.55 -8.82
CA ALA A 172 20.03 -0.62 -9.18
C ALA A 172 19.91 0.73 -8.42
N HIS A 173 18.68 1.20 -8.19
CA HIS A 173 18.42 2.41 -7.41
C HIS A 173 18.78 2.23 -5.94
N LEU A 174 18.33 1.14 -5.31
CA LEU A 174 18.63 0.80 -3.92
C LEU A 174 20.14 0.61 -3.70
N GLU A 175 20.81 -0.13 -4.59
CA GLU A 175 22.26 -0.31 -4.54
C GLU A 175 23.00 1.03 -4.66
N LYS A 176 22.55 1.92 -5.54
CA LYS A 176 23.14 3.27 -5.68
C LYS A 176 22.87 4.16 -4.47
N ARG A 177 21.69 4.09 -3.87
CA ARG A 177 21.23 4.99 -2.80
C ARG A 177 21.73 4.56 -1.42
N LEU A 178 21.67 3.26 -1.13
CA LEU A 178 21.93 2.69 0.19
C LEU A 178 23.23 1.88 0.22
N GLY A 179 23.67 1.36 -0.92
CA GLY A 179 24.82 0.47 -0.99
C GLY A 179 24.48 -0.97 -0.62
N HIS A 180 25.37 -1.87 -1.04
CA HIS A 180 25.25 -3.30 -0.81
C HIS A 180 24.96 -3.66 0.66
N GLY A 181 23.99 -4.55 0.88
CA GLY A 181 23.65 -5.08 2.21
C GLY A 181 22.79 -4.16 3.09
N ASN A 182 22.41 -2.97 2.59
CA ASN A 182 21.53 -2.03 3.30
C ASN A 182 20.05 -2.11 2.89
N PHE A 183 19.70 -3.11 2.09
CA PHE A 183 18.33 -3.45 1.73
C PHE A 183 18.22 -4.97 1.53
N HIS A 184 16.99 -5.48 1.58
CA HIS A 184 16.65 -6.87 1.29
C HIS A 184 15.90 -6.99 -0.03
N PHE A 185 15.98 -8.17 -0.64
CA PHE A 185 15.31 -8.47 -1.89
C PHE A 185 14.86 -9.93 -1.92
N ILE A 186 13.59 -10.15 -2.25
CA ILE A 186 12.98 -11.47 -2.50
C ILE A 186 11.98 -11.38 -3.67
N THR A 187 11.59 -12.51 -4.21
CA THR A 187 10.47 -12.63 -5.17
C THR A 187 9.14 -12.82 -4.44
N GLU A 188 8.01 -12.55 -5.10
CA GLU A 188 6.67 -12.82 -4.53
C GLU A 188 6.51 -14.30 -4.12
N ALA A 189 7.01 -15.25 -4.91
CA ALA A 189 6.97 -16.67 -4.55
C ALA A 189 7.78 -16.99 -3.28
N GLU A 190 8.95 -16.35 -3.10
CA GLU A 190 9.74 -16.50 -1.87
C GLU A 190 9.07 -15.80 -0.68
N ALA A 191 8.33 -14.71 -0.91
CA ALA A 191 7.56 -14.01 0.11
C ALA A 191 6.40 -14.88 0.62
N GLU A 192 5.65 -15.51 -0.29
CA GLU A 192 4.57 -16.46 0.06
C GLU A 192 5.11 -17.59 0.96
N GLU A 193 6.19 -18.25 0.55
CA GLU A 193 6.81 -19.31 1.37
C GLU A 193 7.34 -18.81 2.73
N PHE A 194 7.81 -17.56 2.79
CA PHE A 194 8.40 -16.97 3.99
C PHE A 194 7.32 -16.61 5.02
N PHE A 195 6.24 -15.96 4.58
CA PHE A 195 5.16 -15.50 5.46
C PHE A 195 4.23 -16.65 5.88
N GLU A 196 4.03 -17.67 5.05
CA GLU A 196 3.27 -18.88 5.45
C GLU A 196 3.97 -19.67 6.56
N ARG A 197 5.31 -19.75 6.54
CA ARG A 197 6.07 -20.46 7.60
C ARG A 197 6.06 -19.74 8.94
N GLU A 198 5.98 -18.41 8.97
CA GLU A 198 5.85 -17.66 10.24
C GLU A 198 4.49 -17.91 10.92
N GLU A 199 3.41 -18.18 10.15
CA GLU A 199 2.09 -18.53 10.71
C GLU A 199 2.01 -19.97 11.26
N GLU A 200 2.63 -20.95 10.59
CA GLU A 200 2.65 -22.35 11.07
C GLU A 200 3.50 -22.52 12.34
N ASP A 201 4.60 -21.79 12.43
CA ASP A 201 5.55 -21.84 13.54
C ASP A 201 5.01 -21.21 14.85
N GLU A 202 3.97 -20.37 14.80
CA GLU A 202 3.25 -19.91 16.00
C GLU A 202 2.35 -21.01 16.63
N SER A 203 2.09 -22.12 15.91
CA SER A 203 1.15 -23.17 16.35
C SER A 203 1.77 -24.34 17.11
N ASP A 204 3.10 -24.52 17.06
CA ASP A 204 3.81 -25.53 17.81
C ASP A 204 4.70 -24.88 18.88
N ALA A 205 4.42 -25.20 20.14
CA ALA A 205 5.08 -24.63 21.31
C ALA A 205 6.61 -24.82 21.32
N ILE A 206 7.32 -23.88 20.71
CA ILE A 206 8.72 -23.52 20.92
C ILE A 206 8.69 -22.03 21.28
N ASP A 207 9.51 -21.58 22.22
CA ASP A 207 9.52 -20.19 22.69
C ASP A 207 10.04 -19.25 21.58
N TYR A 208 9.13 -18.83 20.69
CA TYR A 208 9.36 -17.98 19.51
C TYR A 208 9.64 -16.51 19.86
N HIS A 209 9.79 -16.17 21.15
CA HIS A 209 10.31 -14.88 21.57
C HIS A 209 11.84 -14.78 21.54
N ASP A 210 12.57 -15.86 21.21
CA ASP A 210 14.03 -15.82 21.04
C ASP A 210 14.43 -15.30 19.64
N PRO A 211 14.97 -14.07 19.53
CA PRO A 211 15.38 -13.48 18.26
C PRO A 211 16.58 -14.21 17.61
N GLU A 212 17.35 -14.99 18.37
CA GLU A 212 18.53 -15.71 17.88
C GLU A 212 18.18 -16.96 17.06
N VAL A 213 17.07 -17.62 17.39
CA VAL A 213 16.59 -18.81 16.65
C VAL A 213 16.02 -18.42 15.30
N LYS A 214 15.17 -17.37 15.25
CA LYS A 214 14.65 -16.77 14.01
C LYS A 214 15.77 -16.27 13.10
N ARG A 215 16.85 -15.73 13.68
CA ARG A 215 18.04 -15.24 12.95
C ARG A 215 18.77 -16.36 12.21
N ASN A 216 18.96 -17.53 12.83
CA ASN A 216 19.79 -18.58 12.23
C ASN A 216 19.11 -19.27 11.05
N LEU A 217 17.79 -19.48 11.09
CA LEU A 217 17.04 -20.07 9.97
C LEU A 217 17.03 -19.18 8.73
N ILE A 218 16.95 -17.85 8.93
CA ILE A 218 16.99 -16.85 7.85
C ILE A 218 18.39 -16.71 7.27
N LEU A 219 19.43 -16.71 8.11
CA LEU A 219 20.82 -16.68 7.62
C LEU A 219 21.16 -17.92 6.81
N ASP A 220 20.67 -19.09 7.22
CA ASP A 220 20.84 -20.31 6.44
C ASP A 220 20.10 -20.20 5.10
N PHE A 221 18.85 -19.75 5.05
CA PHE A 221 18.14 -19.60 3.77
C PHE A 221 18.82 -18.59 2.82
N ILE A 222 19.20 -17.41 3.31
CA ILE A 222 19.89 -16.37 2.52
C ILE A 222 21.28 -16.84 2.08
N ALA A 223 22.00 -17.63 2.90
CA ALA A 223 23.27 -18.21 2.50
C ALA A 223 23.14 -19.23 1.37
N HIS A 224 21.99 -19.88 1.23
CA HIS A 224 21.73 -20.88 0.18
C HIS A 224 21.16 -20.26 -1.12
N THR A 225 20.42 -19.15 -1.05
CA THR A 225 19.87 -18.44 -2.22
C THR A 225 20.77 -17.31 -2.73
N GLY A 226 21.66 -16.79 -1.87
CA GLY A 226 22.57 -15.68 -2.15
C GLY A 226 23.89 -16.03 -2.85
N ASN A 227 24.02 -17.17 -3.53
CA ASN A 227 25.20 -17.43 -4.36
C ASN A 227 24.95 -16.92 -5.79
N PRO A 228 25.47 -15.75 -6.19
CA PRO A 228 25.43 -15.33 -7.58
C PRO A 228 26.32 -16.31 -8.36
N LYS A 229 25.71 -17.36 -8.92
CA LYS A 229 26.32 -18.06 -10.04
C LYS A 229 26.57 -17.02 -11.11
N LYS A 230 27.85 -16.68 -11.24
CA LYS A 230 28.46 -15.85 -12.30
C LYS A 230 27.67 -16.02 -13.60
N LEU A 231 26.91 -15.00 -13.97
CA LEU A 231 26.48 -14.81 -15.34
C LEU A 231 27.75 -14.54 -16.15
N ARG A 232 28.19 -15.55 -16.90
CA ARG A 232 28.98 -15.40 -18.12
C ARG A 232 28.04 -15.23 -19.29
#